data_AF-A0ABD2SQM0-F1
#
_entry.id   AF-A0ABD2SQM0-F1
#
_cell.length_a   1.000
_cell.length_b   1.000
_cell.length_c   1.000
_cell.angle_alpha   90.00
_cell.angle_beta   90.00
_cell.angle_gamma   90.00
#
_symmetry.space_group_name_H-M   'P 1'
#
loop_
_entity.id
_entity.type
_entity.pdbx_description
1 polymer ?
#
loop_
_entity_poly.entity_id
_entity_poly.type
_entity_poly.pdbx_seq_one_letter_code
_entity_poly.pdbx_strand_id
1 'polypeptide(L)'
;MARQTRMSFPNSTSFSSKPFDLLHLDLWGPYHMPTHDHYKYFLTIVDDHSRSTWVHLLSCKSNTLQVIKVFVKLIKTQFQTTIKAIRLDNGLEFTSKEAIFFYQSKGIVHKKFCPYTPQQNGVVERKHNYLLEVSRSFLFQSKVPLRYWGECILTATYLINRLPSTVLKGKCPYELLYLHILTLKLLGVYVTPQSPNLTKISLNPGPFLMCLWDTRFTIKGTRFSIYPLKQYMYLEMSIFLNIFFLLIFLLFHLLVYQLLFYLLLGIMIMLTFQICIHLYLRLILLN
;
A
#
# COMPACT_ATOMS: atom_id res chain seq x y z
N MET A 1 38.45 16.85 8.87
CA MET A 1 38.61 15.45 9.32
C MET A 1 37.82 14.54 8.39
N ALA A 2 38.49 13.74 7.56
CA ALA A 2 37.83 12.81 6.66
C ALA A 2 37.28 11.62 7.48
N ARG A 3 35.98 11.34 7.37
CA ARG A 3 35.36 10.13 7.95
C ARG A 3 35.98 8.91 7.25
N GLN A 4 36.83 8.17 7.96
CA GLN A 4 37.30 6.86 7.51
C GLN A 4 36.10 5.93 7.39
N THR A 5 35.75 5.53 6.16
CA THR A 5 34.74 4.51 5.90
C THR A 5 35.30 3.16 6.35
N ARG A 6 34.68 2.58 7.39
CA ARG A 6 34.99 1.24 7.88
C ARG A 6 34.85 0.25 6.71
N MET A 7 35.79 -0.70 6.57
CA MET A 7 35.72 -1.71 5.51
C MET A 7 34.39 -2.47 5.57
N SER A 8 33.86 -2.84 4.41
CA SER A 8 32.63 -3.64 4.32
C SER A 8 32.85 -4.98 5.02
N PHE A 9 32.11 -5.21 6.10
CA PHE A 9 32.13 -6.48 6.82
C PHE A 9 31.58 -7.62 5.94
N PRO A 10 31.99 -8.88 6.19
CA PRO A 10 31.47 -10.03 5.47
C PRO A 10 29.94 -10.13 5.62
N ASN A 11 29.27 -10.55 4.54
CA ASN A 11 27.82 -10.75 4.53
C ASN A 11 27.43 -11.77 5.60
N SER A 12 26.46 -11.43 6.45
CA SER A 12 25.90 -12.35 7.44
C SER A 12 25.25 -13.55 6.73
N THR A 13 25.57 -14.76 7.18
CA THR A 13 25.08 -16.04 6.62
C THR A 13 23.72 -16.48 7.17
N SER A 14 23.09 -15.72 8.05
CA SER A 14 21.81 -16.06 8.69
C SER A 14 20.60 -15.62 7.86
N PHE A 15 20.39 -16.27 6.72
CA PHE A 15 19.10 -16.18 6.02
C PHE A 15 18.08 -17.08 6.71
N SER A 16 16.89 -16.55 6.97
CA SER A 16 15.74 -17.38 7.32
C SER A 16 15.43 -18.38 6.20
N SER A 17 15.01 -19.58 6.59
CA SER A 17 14.77 -20.69 5.67
C SER A 17 13.36 -20.69 5.07
N LYS A 18 12.39 -20.15 5.82
CA LYS A 18 10.98 -20.08 5.45
C LYS A 18 10.41 -18.70 5.77
N PRO A 19 9.37 -18.25 5.05
CA PRO A 19 8.63 -17.04 5.43
C PRO A 19 8.16 -17.10 6.89
N PHE A 20 8.20 -15.96 7.58
CA PHE A 20 7.79 -15.78 8.98
C PHE A 20 8.69 -16.45 10.04
N ASP A 21 9.83 -17.04 9.66
CA ASP A 21 10.85 -17.50 10.62
C ASP A 21 11.44 -16.32 11.42
N LEU A 22 11.65 -15.18 10.76
CA LEU A 22 12.17 -13.96 11.36
C LEU A 22 11.52 -12.74 10.71
N LEU A 23 10.85 -11.93 11.52
CA LEU A 23 10.37 -10.62 11.12
C LEU A 23 11.24 -9.53 11.72
N HIS A 24 11.53 -8.49 10.94
CA HIS A 24 12.18 -7.29 11.41
C HIS A 24 11.18 -6.15 11.46
N LEU A 25 11.08 -5.49 12.59
CA LEU A 25 10.10 -4.45 12.84
C LEU A 25 10.83 -3.16 13.22
N ASP A 26 10.38 -2.05 12.64
CA ASP A 26 10.97 -0.73 12.85
C ASP A 26 9.88 0.34 12.87
N LEU A 27 9.91 1.23 13.87
CA LEU A 27 8.94 2.30 14.04
C LEU A 27 9.56 3.63 13.62
N TRP A 28 8.96 4.28 12.64
CA TRP A 28 9.41 5.58 12.17
C TRP A 28 8.49 6.71 12.61
N GLY A 29 9.09 7.83 13.02
CA GLY A 29 8.41 9.08 13.35
C GLY A 29 8.85 9.68 14.70
N PRO A 30 8.22 10.78 15.13
CA PRO A 30 7.08 11.45 14.50
C PRO A 30 7.48 12.22 13.23
N TYR A 31 6.61 12.22 12.23
CA TYR A 31 6.73 13.17 11.12
C TYR A 31 6.12 14.52 11.49
N HIS A 32 6.76 15.60 11.03
CA HIS A 32 6.35 16.97 11.33
C HIS A 32 4.93 17.27 10.84
N MET A 33 4.58 16.84 9.62
CA MET A 33 3.26 17.01 9.05
C MET A 33 2.42 15.75 9.28
N PRO A 34 1.32 15.78 10.04
CA PRO A 34 0.44 14.62 10.11
C PRO A 34 -0.16 14.31 8.74
N THR A 35 -0.58 13.06 8.52
CA THR A 35 -1.39 12.71 7.36
C THR A 35 -2.76 13.39 7.41
N HIS A 36 -3.52 13.32 6.32
CA HIS A 36 -4.93 13.71 6.30
C HIS A 36 -5.73 13.08 7.46
N ASP A 37 -5.44 11.81 7.79
CA ASP A 37 -6.11 11.07 8.86
C ASP A 37 -5.37 11.16 10.20
N HIS A 38 -4.52 12.17 10.38
CA HIS A 38 -3.82 12.49 11.63
C HIS A 38 -2.79 11.43 12.10
N TYR A 39 -2.29 10.59 11.19
CA TYR A 39 -1.18 9.69 11.47
C TYR A 39 0.16 10.45 11.49
N LYS A 40 1.03 10.10 12.43
CA LYS A 40 2.36 10.74 12.63
C LYS A 40 3.52 9.76 12.56
N TYR A 41 3.21 8.47 12.67
CA TYR A 41 4.18 7.38 12.71
C TYR A 41 3.79 6.34 11.69
N PHE A 42 4.74 5.47 11.32
CA PHE A 42 4.42 4.24 10.63
C PHE A 42 5.34 3.11 11.11
N LEU A 43 4.75 1.93 11.29
CA LEU A 43 5.46 0.71 11.61
C LEU A 43 5.78 -0.02 10.30
N THR A 44 7.05 -0.33 10.09
CA THR A 44 7.51 -1.20 9.00
C THR A 44 7.73 -2.59 9.54
N ILE A 45 7.17 -3.61 8.87
CA ILE A 45 7.36 -5.03 9.16
C ILE A 45 7.98 -5.64 7.92
N VAL A 46 9.16 -6.25 8.03
CA VAL A 46 9.87 -6.87 6.92
C VAL A 46 10.11 -8.34 7.22
N ASP A 47 9.65 -9.22 6.34
CA ASP A 47 9.99 -10.64 6.41
C ASP A 47 11.42 -10.87 5.93
N ASP A 48 12.21 -11.62 6.69
CA ASP A 48 13.61 -11.84 6.36
C ASP A 48 13.81 -12.75 5.12
N HIS A 49 12.91 -13.71 4.91
CA HIS A 49 13.04 -14.70 3.83
C HIS A 49 12.57 -14.13 2.49
N SER A 50 11.29 -13.74 2.42
CA SER A 50 10.66 -13.22 1.19
C SER A 50 11.02 -11.76 0.92
N ARG A 51 11.54 -11.02 1.91
CA ARG A 51 11.71 -9.56 1.86
C ARG A 51 10.41 -8.79 1.64
N SER A 52 9.27 -9.44 1.87
CA SER A 52 7.96 -8.80 1.85
C SER A 52 7.88 -7.76 2.95
N THR A 53 7.37 -6.59 2.61
CA THR A 53 7.28 -5.44 3.52
C THR A 53 5.84 -5.06 3.73
N TRP A 54 5.43 -4.89 4.97
CA TRP A 54 4.14 -4.33 5.35
C TRP A 54 4.38 -3.02 6.09
N VAL A 55 3.53 -2.04 5.82
CA VAL A 55 3.56 -0.76 6.51
C VAL A 55 2.20 -0.49 7.13
N HIS A 56 2.20 -0.08 8.39
CA HIS A 56 1.01 0.32 9.11
C HIS A 56 1.17 1.76 9.62
N LEU A 57 0.27 2.65 9.21
CA LEU A 57 0.23 4.03 9.70
C LEU A 57 -0.30 4.06 11.14
N LEU A 58 0.26 4.95 11.96
CA LEU A 58 0.02 5.02 13.39
C LEU A 58 -0.13 6.48 13.85
N SER A 59 -1.11 6.76 14.70
CA SER A 59 -1.32 8.09 15.29
C SER A 59 -0.38 8.31 16.48
N CYS A 60 -0.22 7.27 17.31
CA CYS A 60 0.60 7.27 18.52
C CYS A 60 1.51 6.03 18.56
N LYS A 61 2.68 6.15 19.22
CA LYS A 61 3.63 5.02 19.42
C LYS A 61 3.03 3.87 20.22
N SER A 62 2.12 4.15 21.15
CA SER A 62 1.44 3.15 21.99
C SER A 62 0.59 2.16 21.18
N ASN A 63 0.11 2.55 20.01
CA ASN A 63 -0.74 1.70 19.15
C ASN A 63 0.05 0.56 18.49
N THR A 64 1.39 0.62 18.52
CA THR A 64 2.29 -0.35 17.88
C THR A 64 2.02 -1.79 18.33
N LEU A 65 1.89 -2.04 19.64
CA LEU A 65 1.65 -3.39 20.16
C LEU A 65 0.30 -3.95 19.68
N GLN A 66 -0.73 -3.11 19.57
CA GLN A 66 -2.05 -3.53 19.07
C GLN A 66 -1.98 -3.94 17.59
N VAL A 67 -1.26 -3.16 16.77
CA VAL A 67 -1.04 -3.51 15.37
C VAL A 67 -0.27 -4.82 15.24
N ILE A 68 0.77 -5.04 16.05
CA ILE A 68 1.53 -6.31 16.05
C ILE A 68 0.61 -7.48 16.44
N LYS A 69 -0.25 -7.33 17.46
CA LYS A 69 -1.22 -8.36 17.86
C LYS A 69 -2.16 -8.74 16.72
N VAL A 70 -2.66 -7.74 15.97
CA VAL A 70 -3.52 -7.96 14.79
C VAL A 70 -2.74 -8.64 13.68
N PHE A 71 -1.50 -8.20 13.42
CA PHE A 71 -0.64 -8.78 12.39
C PHE A 71 -0.32 -10.25 12.66
N VAL A 72 0.05 -10.60 13.89
CA VAL A 72 0.32 -12.00 14.29
C VAL A 72 -0.91 -12.88 14.07
N LYS A 73 -2.12 -12.38 14.37
CA LYS A 73 -3.38 -13.10 14.10
C LYS A 73 -3.60 -13.28 12.60
N LEU A 74 -3.36 -12.24 11.80
CA LEU A 74 -3.48 -12.28 10.34
C LEU A 74 -2.54 -13.34 9.74
N ILE A 75 -1.28 -13.40 10.18
CA ILE A 75 -0.34 -14.41 9.69
C ILE A 75 -0.83 -15.82 10.00
N LYS A 76 -1.31 -16.03 11.24
CA LYS A 76 -1.85 -17.32 11.66
C LYS A 76 -3.04 -17.77 10.83
N THR A 77 -3.94 -16.86 10.44
CA THR A 77 -5.14 -17.23 9.68
C THR A 77 -4.88 -17.33 8.18
N GLN A 78 -4.14 -16.39 7.59
CA GLN A 78 -3.93 -16.32 6.14
C GLN A 78 -2.87 -17.30 5.64
N PHE A 79 -1.81 -17.53 6.41
CA PHE A 79 -0.69 -18.37 6.00
C PHE A 79 -0.63 -19.70 6.77
N GLN A 80 -1.49 -19.89 7.78
CA GLN A 80 -1.48 -21.07 8.65
C GLN A 80 -0.11 -21.33 9.31
N THR A 81 0.69 -20.27 9.46
CA THR A 81 2.02 -20.31 10.06
C THR A 81 2.08 -19.46 11.33
N THR A 82 3.06 -19.75 12.18
CA THR A 82 3.38 -18.93 13.35
C THR A 82 4.71 -18.24 13.15
N ILE A 83 4.80 -17.02 13.66
CA ILE A 83 6.04 -16.25 13.66
C ILE A 83 6.96 -16.85 14.70
N LYS A 84 8.19 -17.23 14.32
CA LYS A 84 9.14 -17.84 15.28
C LYS A 84 9.92 -16.80 16.06
N ALA A 85 10.37 -15.75 15.39
CA ALA A 85 11.14 -14.68 16.03
C ALA A 85 10.79 -13.31 15.44
N ILE A 86 10.83 -12.30 16.29
CA ILE A 86 10.70 -10.90 15.92
C ILE A 86 11.98 -10.18 16.36
N ARG A 87 12.57 -9.42 15.45
CA ARG A 87 13.69 -8.53 15.71
C ARG A 87 13.21 -7.10 15.82
N LEU A 88 13.50 -6.48 16.95
CA LEU A 88 13.07 -5.13 17.32
C LEU A 88 14.28 -4.30 17.72
N ASP A 89 14.20 -3.00 17.46
CA ASP A 89 15.07 -2.04 18.11
C ASP A 89 14.75 -1.97 19.61
N ASN A 90 15.64 -1.33 20.38
CA ASN A 90 15.47 -1.22 21.82
C ASN A 90 14.40 -0.17 22.22
N GLY A 91 13.46 0.16 21.32
CA GLY A 91 12.36 1.06 21.57
C GLY A 91 11.47 0.58 22.72
N LEU A 92 11.08 1.50 23.59
CA LEU A 92 10.27 1.20 24.79
C LEU A 92 8.91 0.60 24.43
N GLU A 93 8.36 0.97 23.28
CA GLU A 93 7.12 0.47 22.69
C GLU A 93 7.15 -1.05 22.42
N PHE A 94 8.34 -1.60 22.23
CA PHE A 94 8.56 -3.01 21.91
C PHE A 94 9.02 -3.83 23.12
N THR A 95 9.52 -3.16 24.16
CA THR A 95 10.07 -3.78 25.36
C THR A 95 9.18 -3.65 26.60
N SER A 96 7.95 -3.14 26.46
CA SER A 96 7.01 -3.08 27.57
C SER A 96 6.73 -4.47 28.15
N LYS A 97 6.39 -4.56 29.45
CA LYS A 97 6.06 -5.84 30.11
C LYS A 97 4.93 -6.57 29.37
N GLU A 98 3.94 -5.82 28.91
CA GLU A 98 2.80 -6.31 28.14
C GLU A 98 3.22 -6.89 26.78
N ALA A 99 4.16 -6.24 26.08
CA ALA A 99 4.70 -6.73 24.81
C ALA A 99 5.48 -8.03 25.02
N ILE A 100 6.35 -8.08 26.03
CA ILE A 100 7.14 -9.27 26.36
C ILE A 100 6.21 -10.44 26.72
N PHE A 101 5.22 -10.21 27.59
CA PHE A 101 4.22 -11.22 27.95
C PHE A 101 3.44 -11.71 26.72
N PHE A 102 3.06 -10.80 25.83
CA PHE A 102 2.39 -11.17 24.59
C PHE A 102 3.27 -12.08 23.71
N TYR A 103 4.54 -11.72 23.49
CA TYR A 103 5.45 -12.54 22.69
C TYR A 103 5.65 -13.93 23.31
N GLN A 104 5.86 -14.01 24.62
CA GLN A 104 5.97 -15.26 25.36
C GLN A 104 4.70 -16.12 25.23
N SER A 105 3.52 -15.51 25.36
CA SER A 105 2.23 -16.22 25.21
C SER A 105 2.01 -16.83 23.83
N LYS A 106 2.71 -16.32 22.80
CA LYS A 106 2.68 -16.81 21.42
C LYS A 106 3.88 -17.68 21.06
N GLY A 107 4.82 -17.88 21.98
CA GLY A 107 6.08 -18.60 21.71
C GLY A 107 7.02 -17.85 20.76
N ILE A 108 6.85 -16.53 20.62
CA ILE A 108 7.66 -15.70 19.73
C ILE A 108 8.96 -15.31 20.45
N VAL A 109 10.10 -15.66 19.85
CA VAL A 109 11.41 -15.24 20.36
C VAL A 109 11.65 -13.78 20.03
N HIS A 110 11.73 -12.94 21.06
CA HIS A 110 12.09 -11.53 20.92
C HIS A 110 13.62 -11.39 20.84
N LYS A 111 14.13 -11.03 19.65
CA LYS A 111 15.54 -10.72 19.42
C LYS A 111 15.74 -9.20 19.44
N LYS A 112 16.53 -8.71 20.38
CA LYS A 112 16.96 -7.30 20.38
C LYS A 112 18.19 -7.12 19.51
N PHE A 113 18.31 -5.97 18.84
CA PHE A 113 19.58 -5.63 18.21
C PHE A 113 20.66 -5.45 19.28
N CYS A 114 21.81 -6.08 19.06
CA CYS A 114 22.98 -5.81 19.90
C CYS A 114 23.48 -4.40 19.57
N PRO A 115 23.55 -3.48 20.55
CA PRO A 115 24.11 -2.16 20.30
C PRO A 115 25.52 -2.32 19.72
N TYR A 116 25.87 -1.48 18.74
CA TYR A 116 27.16 -1.49 18.04
C TYR A 116 27.38 -2.61 17.00
N THR A 117 26.33 -3.36 16.59
CA THR A 117 26.39 -4.31 15.45
C THR A 117 25.58 -3.84 14.23
N PRO A 118 26.07 -2.82 13.47
CA PRO A 118 25.34 -2.26 12.33
C PRO A 118 25.06 -3.28 11.22
N GLN A 119 25.83 -4.37 11.14
CA GLN A 119 25.65 -5.43 10.15
C GLN A 119 24.31 -6.16 10.33
N GLN A 120 23.88 -6.37 11.57
CA GLN A 120 22.62 -7.07 11.87
C GLN A 120 21.41 -6.20 11.52
N ASN A 121 21.54 -4.87 11.59
CA ASN A 121 20.48 -3.90 11.29
C ASN A 121 20.50 -3.41 9.83
N GLY A 122 21.65 -3.49 9.15
CA GLY A 122 21.87 -2.85 7.86
C GLY A 122 20.99 -3.37 6.71
N VAL A 123 20.37 -4.55 6.83
CA VAL A 123 19.39 -5.02 5.83
C VAL A 123 18.07 -4.26 5.96
N VAL A 124 17.60 -4.08 7.20
CA VAL A 124 16.35 -3.40 7.51
C VAL A 124 16.50 -1.91 7.27
N GLU A 125 17.59 -1.31 7.77
CA GLU A 125 17.89 0.11 7.57
C GLU A 125 17.94 0.47 6.07
N ARG A 126 18.60 -0.37 5.24
CA ARG A 126 18.62 -0.14 3.78
C ARG A 126 17.23 -0.23 3.15
N LYS A 127 16.43 -1.22 3.55
CA LYS A 127 15.05 -1.38 3.05
C LYS A 127 14.17 -0.20 3.47
N HIS A 128 14.33 0.25 4.71
CA HIS A 128 13.61 1.37 5.29
C HIS A 128 13.97 2.70 4.58
N ASN A 129 15.26 2.96 4.38
CA ASN A 129 15.72 4.14 3.64
C ASN A 129 15.23 4.12 2.19
N TYR A 130 15.31 2.97 1.51
CA TYR A 130 14.81 2.82 0.15
C TYR A 130 13.30 3.10 0.06
N LEU A 131 12.50 2.60 1.02
CA LEU A 131 11.07 2.87 1.08
C LEU A 131 10.79 4.38 1.22
N LEU A 132 11.51 5.07 2.10
CA LEU A 132 11.38 6.52 2.28
C LEU A 132 11.78 7.31 1.02
N GLU A 133 12.86 6.91 0.34
CA GLU A 133 13.29 7.54 -0.91
C GLU A 133 12.25 7.40 -2.02
N VAL A 134 11.72 6.19 -2.24
CA VAL A 134 10.66 5.95 -3.23
C VAL A 134 9.41 6.77 -2.88
N SER A 135 9.01 6.79 -1.62
CA SER A 135 7.84 7.54 -1.17
C SER A 135 7.98 9.05 -1.37
N ARG A 136 9.17 9.60 -1.10
CA ARG A 136 9.49 11.02 -1.38
C ARG A 136 9.47 11.31 -2.87
N SER A 137 9.96 10.38 -3.70
CA SER A 137 9.93 10.53 -5.16
C SER A 137 8.49 10.60 -5.67
N PHE A 138 7.58 9.77 -5.14
CA PHE A 138 6.16 9.85 -5.49
C PHE A 138 5.55 11.17 -5.08
N LEU A 139 5.79 11.62 -3.85
CA LEU A 139 5.28 12.91 -3.39
C LEU A 139 5.75 14.06 -4.30
N PHE A 140 7.04 14.09 -4.63
CA PHE A 140 7.62 15.12 -5.50
C PHE A 140 7.06 15.06 -6.93
N GLN A 141 6.96 13.86 -7.51
CA GLN A 141 6.55 13.66 -8.90
C GLN A 141 5.06 13.91 -9.11
N SER A 142 4.24 13.45 -8.16
CA SER A 142 2.77 13.57 -8.18
C SER A 142 2.28 15.00 -7.89
N LYS A 143 3.15 15.85 -7.32
CA LYS A 143 2.83 17.19 -6.83
C LYS A 143 1.67 17.19 -5.81
N VAL A 144 1.49 16.09 -5.08
CA VAL A 144 0.47 16.00 -4.03
C VAL A 144 0.91 16.75 -2.78
N PRO A 145 -0.02 17.36 -2.02
CA PRO A 145 0.30 17.98 -0.75
C PRO A 145 0.95 17.01 0.24
N LEU A 146 1.86 17.53 1.09
CA LEU A 146 2.59 16.74 2.09
C LEU A 146 1.69 15.89 3.00
N ARG A 147 0.45 16.31 3.27
CA ARG A 147 -0.53 15.55 4.07
C ARG A 147 -0.86 14.14 3.54
N TYR A 148 -0.51 13.84 2.28
CA TYR A 148 -0.70 12.53 1.66
C TYR A 148 0.56 11.64 1.70
N TRP A 149 1.56 11.99 2.51
CA TRP A 149 2.77 11.18 2.65
C TRP A 149 2.47 9.73 3.06
N GLY A 150 1.43 9.50 3.87
CA GLY A 150 1.00 8.15 4.29
C GLY A 150 0.60 7.28 3.09
N GLU A 151 -0.24 7.81 2.20
CA GLU A 151 -0.67 7.13 0.98
C GLU A 151 0.51 6.85 0.03
N CYS A 152 1.46 7.78 -0.05
CA CYS A 152 2.68 7.59 -0.85
C CYS A 152 3.50 6.41 -0.32
N ILE A 153 3.63 6.25 1.00
CA ILE A 153 4.36 5.14 1.61
C ILE A 153 3.64 3.81 1.40
N LEU A 154 2.31 3.78 1.56
CA LEU A 154 1.52 2.59 1.29
C LEU A 154 1.64 2.14 -0.17
N THR A 155 1.57 3.10 -1.09
CA THR A 155 1.74 2.87 -2.54
C THR A 155 3.15 2.37 -2.86
N ALA A 156 4.18 3.00 -2.29
CA ALA A 156 5.57 2.55 -2.45
C ALA A 156 5.75 1.12 -1.95
N THR A 157 5.17 0.78 -0.79
CA THR A 157 5.22 -0.58 -0.23
C THR A 157 4.55 -1.60 -1.17
N TYR A 158 3.37 -1.25 -1.70
CA TYR A 158 2.63 -2.08 -2.64
C TYR A 158 3.46 -2.41 -3.90
N LEU A 159 4.14 -1.40 -4.46
CA LEU A 159 4.96 -1.54 -5.66
C LEU A 159 6.24 -2.32 -5.38
N ILE A 160 6.95 -1.98 -4.30
CA ILE A 160 8.21 -2.65 -3.92
C ILE A 160 8.01 -4.16 -3.71
N ASN A 161 6.85 -4.59 -3.19
CA ASN A 161 6.55 -6.02 -3.02
C ASN A 161 6.31 -6.77 -4.34
N ARG A 162 6.03 -6.05 -5.43
CA ARG A 162 5.73 -6.63 -6.76
C ARG A 162 6.85 -6.41 -7.78
N LEU A 163 7.89 -5.68 -7.41
CA LEU A 163 9.05 -5.47 -8.26
C LEU A 163 10.13 -6.52 -7.99
N PRO A 164 10.83 -7.00 -9.02
CA PRO A 164 11.93 -7.94 -8.87
C PRO A 164 13.10 -7.27 -8.15
N SER A 165 13.82 -8.04 -7.32
CA SER A 165 14.99 -7.54 -6.60
C SER A 165 16.23 -8.38 -6.88
N THR A 166 17.38 -7.74 -7.01
CA THR A 166 18.69 -8.41 -7.13
C THR A 166 19.01 -9.26 -5.90
N VAL A 167 18.57 -8.81 -4.72
CA VAL A 167 18.69 -9.56 -3.46
C VAL A 167 17.95 -10.90 -3.51
N LEU A 168 16.88 -10.96 -4.31
CA LEU A 168 16.02 -12.13 -4.50
C LEU A 168 16.30 -12.87 -5.81
N LYS A 169 17.48 -12.67 -6.42
CA LYS A 169 17.87 -13.29 -7.69
C LYS A 169 16.85 -13.05 -8.82
N GLY A 170 16.27 -11.84 -8.87
CA GLY A 170 15.31 -11.44 -9.89
C GLY A 170 13.85 -11.82 -9.61
N LYS A 171 13.55 -12.45 -8.47
CA LYS A 171 12.16 -12.69 -8.02
C LYS A 171 11.61 -11.47 -7.29
N CYS A 172 10.29 -11.31 -7.27
CA CYS A 172 9.65 -10.30 -6.43
C CYS A 172 9.27 -10.86 -5.05
N PRO A 173 9.17 -10.02 -4.01
CA PRO A 173 8.78 -10.46 -2.67
C PRO A 173 7.44 -11.19 -2.61
N TYR A 174 6.46 -10.72 -3.38
CA TYR A 174 5.12 -11.32 -3.43
C TYR A 174 5.15 -12.76 -3.95
N GLU A 175 5.93 -13.04 -4.99
CA GLU A 175 6.11 -14.40 -5.53
C GLU A 175 6.70 -15.35 -4.50
N LEU A 176 7.68 -14.88 -3.72
CA LEU A 176 8.30 -15.70 -2.67
C LEU A 176 7.38 -15.95 -1.48
N LEU A 177 6.46 -15.03 -1.20
CA LEU A 177 5.54 -15.13 -0.07
C LEU A 177 4.34 -16.03 -0.39
N TYR A 178 3.71 -15.83 -1.55
CA TYR A 178 2.50 -16.55 -1.95
C TYR A 178 2.77 -17.78 -2.82
N LEU A 179 4.04 -18.01 -3.19
CA LEU A 179 4.47 -19.08 -4.11
C LEU A 179 3.72 -19.05 -5.45
N HIS A 180 3.20 -17.89 -5.83
CA HIS A 180 2.42 -17.68 -7.05
C HIS A 180 3.13 -16.67 -7.94
N ILE A 181 3.31 -17.03 -9.22
CA ILE A 181 3.93 -16.15 -10.21
C ILE A 181 3.02 -14.95 -10.44
N LEU A 182 3.54 -13.75 -10.25
CA LEU A 182 2.83 -12.55 -10.67
C LEU A 182 3.02 -12.40 -12.18
N THR A 183 2.01 -12.77 -12.96
CA THR A 183 1.82 -12.09 -14.24
C THR A 183 1.46 -10.64 -13.94
N LEU A 184 2.45 -9.76 -13.94
CA LEU A 184 2.25 -8.33 -13.83
C LEU A 184 1.46 -7.84 -15.06
N LYS A 185 0.12 -7.94 -15.03
CA LYS A 185 -0.80 -7.07 -15.78
C LYS A 185 -0.96 -5.74 -15.03
N LEU A 186 0.13 -5.22 -14.49
CA LEU A 186 0.16 -4.02 -13.69
C LEU A 186 0.79 -2.94 -14.58
N LEU A 187 -0.09 -2.13 -15.18
CA LEU A 187 0.13 -1.29 -16.36
C LEU A 187 0.19 -2.13 -17.65
N GLY A 188 -0.56 -1.73 -18.68
CA GLY A 188 -0.69 -2.41 -19.98
C GLY A 188 0.59 -2.42 -20.83
N VAL A 189 1.71 -2.84 -20.26
CA VAL A 189 2.99 -3.05 -20.92
C VAL A 189 3.30 -4.54 -20.84
N TYR A 190 3.14 -5.22 -21.97
CA TYR A 190 3.62 -6.59 -22.13
C TYR A 190 5.15 -6.56 -22.10
N VAL A 191 5.76 -6.96 -20.99
CA VAL A 191 7.19 -7.29 -20.98
C VAL A 191 7.31 -8.76 -21.37
N THR A 192 7.52 -9.03 -22.66
CA THR A 192 7.92 -10.37 -23.12
C THR A 192 9.44 -10.50 -23.02
N PRO A 193 9.97 -11.63 -22.52
CA PRO A 193 11.41 -11.86 -22.52
C PRO A 193 11.89 -12.06 -23.96
N GLN A 194 12.58 -11.08 -24.55
CA GLN A 194 13.25 -11.28 -25.84
C GLN A 194 14.53 -12.10 -25.65
N SER A 195 14.63 -13.20 -26.40
CA SER A 195 15.84 -14.01 -26.50
C SER A 195 16.92 -13.26 -27.32
N PRO A 196 18.21 -13.61 -27.17
CA PRO A 196 19.32 -12.76 -27.52
C PRO A 196 19.80 -12.99 -28.96
N ASN A 197 18.93 -12.89 -29.95
CA ASN A 197 19.34 -12.87 -31.36
C ASN A 197 18.26 -12.19 -32.22
N LEU A 198 18.48 -10.94 -32.61
CA LEU A 198 18.40 -10.44 -33.98
C LEU A 198 18.58 -8.91 -34.03
N THR A 199 19.10 -8.49 -35.17
CA THR A 199 19.73 -7.22 -35.53
C THR A 199 18.83 -5.99 -35.43
N LYS A 200 19.47 -4.85 -35.11
CA LYS A 200 19.00 -3.46 -35.15
C LYS A 200 17.84 -3.23 -36.16
N ILE A 201 16.66 -2.92 -35.65
CA ILE A 201 15.63 -2.19 -36.38
C ILE A 201 15.54 -0.80 -35.73
N SER A 202 15.96 0.22 -36.46
CA SER A 202 15.80 1.62 -36.08
C SER A 202 14.33 2.02 -36.23
N LEU A 203 13.69 2.41 -35.13
CA LEU A 203 12.46 3.19 -35.15
C LEU A 203 12.75 4.51 -34.41
N ASN A 204 12.59 5.62 -35.14
CA ASN A 204 12.82 6.99 -34.67
C ASN A 204 11.80 7.40 -33.57
N PRO A 205 12.14 8.42 -32.74
CA PRO A 205 11.73 8.49 -31.35
C PRO A 205 10.43 9.29 -31.11
N GLY A 206 9.59 8.80 -30.19
CA GLY A 206 8.45 9.52 -29.58
C GLY A 206 8.51 9.41 -28.04
N PRO A 207 7.89 10.34 -27.28
CA PRO A 207 8.32 10.70 -25.94
C PRO A 207 7.68 9.80 -24.86
N PHE A 208 8.12 8.56 -24.73
CA PHE A 208 7.77 7.72 -23.58
C PHE A 208 8.93 6.79 -23.25
N LEU A 209 9.62 7.06 -22.14
CA LEU A 209 10.57 6.11 -21.58
C LEU A 209 10.47 6.11 -20.05
N MET A 210 9.75 5.12 -19.52
CA MET A 210 9.99 4.60 -18.19
C MET A 210 11.14 3.60 -18.33
N CYS A 211 12.31 3.94 -17.78
CA CYS A 211 13.49 3.09 -17.84
C CYS A 211 13.28 1.89 -16.91
N LEU A 212 12.87 0.75 -17.47
CA LEU A 212 12.93 -0.55 -16.79
C LEU A 212 14.40 -0.99 -16.73
N TRP A 213 14.88 -1.32 -15.53
CA TRP A 213 16.20 -1.93 -15.35
C TRP A 213 16.25 -3.31 -16.01
N ASP A 214 17.03 -3.43 -17.09
CA ASP A 214 17.59 -4.71 -17.53
C ASP A 214 18.91 -4.93 -16.77
N THR A 215 18.91 -5.78 -15.76
CA THR A 215 20.10 -6.08 -14.95
C THR A 215 21.01 -7.08 -15.66
N ARG A 216 21.57 -6.69 -16.82
CA ARG A 216 22.70 -7.41 -17.44
C ARG A 216 23.92 -6.56 -17.82
N PHE A 217 23.96 -5.26 -17.50
CA PHE A 217 25.18 -4.48 -17.72
C PHE A 217 25.55 -3.60 -16.51
N THR A 218 26.64 -3.99 -15.86
CA THR A 218 27.39 -3.19 -14.89
C THR A 218 28.11 -2.04 -15.59
N ILE A 219 27.65 -0.80 -15.45
CA ILE A 219 28.52 0.38 -15.61
C ILE A 219 28.22 1.39 -14.50
N LYS A 220 29.25 1.68 -13.69
CA LYS A 220 29.27 2.75 -12.70
C LYS A 220 29.20 4.10 -13.39
N GLY A 221 28.35 4.99 -12.87
CA GLY A 221 28.43 6.42 -13.13
C GLY A 221 27.69 6.88 -14.37
N THR A 222 26.38 7.12 -14.23
CA THR A 222 25.61 7.97 -15.14
C THR A 222 24.45 8.59 -14.36
N ARG A 223 24.35 9.92 -14.40
CA ARG A 223 23.18 10.66 -13.93
C ARG A 223 22.05 10.43 -14.94
N PHE A 224 20.86 10.06 -14.48
CA PHE A 224 19.69 9.91 -15.36
C PHE A 224 18.52 10.75 -14.86
N SER A 225 18.00 11.61 -15.74
CA SER A 225 16.79 12.40 -15.53
C SER A 225 15.55 11.56 -15.83
N ILE A 226 14.56 11.60 -14.92
CA ILE A 226 13.29 10.88 -15.04
C ILE A 226 12.20 11.89 -15.44
N TYR A 227 11.41 11.57 -16.47
CA TYR A 227 10.28 12.38 -16.97
C TYR A 227 8.93 11.60 -16.83
N PRO A 228 7.75 12.27 -16.77
CA PRO A 228 6.65 11.93 -15.85
C PRO A 228 5.63 10.85 -16.28
N LEU A 229 5.18 10.08 -15.28
CA LEU A 229 3.86 9.43 -15.21
C LEU A 229 2.77 10.50 -14.93
N LYS A 230 2.21 11.12 -15.97
CA LYS A 230 1.10 12.09 -15.81
C LYS A 230 -0.29 11.47 -16.03
N GLN A 231 -0.40 10.27 -16.61
CA GLN A 231 -1.70 9.73 -17.06
C GLN A 231 -2.34 8.70 -16.11
N TYR A 232 -1.56 7.93 -15.35
CA TYR A 232 -2.12 6.80 -14.59
C TYR A 232 -2.72 7.18 -13.23
N MET A 233 -2.19 8.20 -12.53
CA MET A 233 -2.83 8.68 -11.31
C MET A 233 -4.12 9.47 -11.58
N TYR A 234 -4.20 10.17 -12.73
CA TYR A 234 -5.45 10.81 -13.14
C TYR A 234 -6.52 9.79 -13.49
N LEU A 235 -6.15 8.61 -14.01
CA LEU A 235 -7.12 7.57 -14.33
C LEU A 235 -7.78 6.99 -13.07
N GLU A 236 -7.02 6.62 -12.03
CA GLU A 236 -7.63 6.06 -10.81
C GLU A 236 -8.45 7.11 -10.05
N MET A 237 -7.97 8.35 -9.95
CA MET A 237 -8.74 9.44 -9.32
C MET A 237 -9.95 9.86 -10.15
N SER A 238 -9.88 9.88 -11.49
CA SER A 238 -11.05 10.19 -12.33
C SER A 238 -12.05 9.05 -12.36
N ILE A 239 -11.61 7.79 -12.30
CA ILE A 239 -12.50 6.64 -12.17
C ILE A 239 -13.23 6.71 -10.82
N PHE A 240 -12.52 7.04 -9.73
CA PHE A 240 -13.14 7.17 -8.41
C PHE A 240 -14.12 8.35 -8.35
N LEU A 241 -13.75 9.52 -8.90
CA LEU A 241 -14.66 10.66 -9.02
C LEU A 241 -15.83 10.37 -9.96
N ASN A 242 -15.62 9.69 -11.08
CA ASN A 242 -16.71 9.33 -12.00
C ASN A 242 -17.66 8.30 -11.39
N ILE A 243 -17.15 7.30 -10.66
CA ILE A 243 -18.00 6.33 -9.94
C ILE A 243 -18.77 7.06 -8.83
N PHE A 244 -18.12 7.97 -8.10
CA PHE A 244 -18.77 8.77 -7.06
C PHE A 244 -19.87 9.69 -7.62
N PHE A 245 -19.60 10.40 -8.73
CA PHE A 245 -20.60 11.21 -9.42
C PHE A 245 -21.71 10.36 -10.05
N LEU A 246 -21.41 9.18 -10.58
CA LEU A 246 -22.43 8.24 -11.08
C LEU A 246 -23.32 7.75 -9.94
N LEU A 247 -22.75 7.47 -8.76
CA LEU A 247 -23.51 7.06 -7.58
C LEU A 247 -24.42 8.19 -7.07
N ILE A 248 -23.92 9.43 -7.03
CA ILE A 248 -24.71 10.62 -6.69
C ILE A 248 -25.80 10.88 -7.72
N PHE A 249 -25.49 10.73 -9.02
CA PHE A 249 -26.46 10.90 -10.10
C PHE A 249 -27.57 9.85 -10.03
N LEU A 250 -27.23 8.58 -9.75
CA LEU A 250 -28.19 7.51 -9.52
C LEU A 250 -29.06 7.76 -8.28
N LEU A 251 -28.47 8.23 -7.18
CA LEU A 251 -29.22 8.61 -5.96
C LEU A 251 -30.15 9.80 -6.21
N PHE A 252 -29.71 10.80 -6.97
CA PHE A 252 -30.53 11.95 -7.35
C PHE A 252 -31.69 11.52 -8.25
N HIS A 253 -31.45 10.66 -9.24
CA HIS A 253 -32.50 10.14 -10.11
C HIS A 253 -33.52 9.32 -9.31
N LEU A 254 -33.08 8.50 -8.35
CA LEU A 254 -33.96 7.73 -7.47
C LEU A 254 -34.84 8.65 -6.60
N LEU A 255 -34.27 9.72 -6.06
CA LEU A 255 -35.00 10.76 -5.31
C LEU A 255 -36.04 11.48 -6.18
N VAL A 256 -35.68 11.83 -7.42
CA VAL A 256 -36.61 12.47 -8.37
C VAL A 256 -37.76 11.51 -8.73
N TYR A 257 -37.49 10.23 -9.00
CA TYR A 257 -38.53 9.24 -9.26
C TYR A 257 -39.46 9.06 -8.05
N GLN A 258 -38.89 9.05 -6.84
CA GLN A 258 -39.68 8.94 -5.62
C GLN A 258 -40.56 10.19 -5.40
N LEU A 259 -40.05 11.39 -5.68
CA LEU A 259 -40.83 12.63 -5.65
C LEU A 259 -41.96 12.62 -6.69
N LEU A 260 -41.66 12.18 -7.92
CA LEU A 260 -42.63 12.11 -9.02
C LEU A 260 -43.73 11.10 -8.73
N PHE A 261 -43.38 9.98 -8.09
CA PHE A 261 -44.34 8.98 -7.60
C PHE A 261 -45.29 9.57 -6.56
N TYR A 262 -44.79 10.31 -5.57
CA TYR A 262 -45.65 10.97 -4.58
C TYR A 262 -46.53 12.08 -5.19
N LEU A 263 -46.01 12.80 -6.19
CA LEU A 263 -46.81 13.81 -6.90
C LEU A 263 -47.97 13.15 -7.69
N LEU A 264 -47.68 12.07 -8.42
CA LEU A 264 -48.70 11.31 -9.16
C LEU A 264 -49.73 10.68 -8.22
N LEU A 265 -49.28 10.13 -7.09
CA LEU A 265 -50.16 9.60 -6.06
C LEU A 265 -51.06 10.70 -5.47
N GLY A 266 -50.52 11.89 -5.21
CA GLY A 266 -51.29 13.05 -4.76
C GLY A 266 -52.34 13.51 -5.79
N ILE A 267 -51.99 13.56 -7.08
CA ILE A 267 -52.91 13.90 -8.16
C ILE A 267 -54.03 12.86 -8.28
N MET A 268 -53.69 11.57 -8.19
CA MET A 268 -54.69 10.48 -8.20
C MET A 268 -55.66 10.62 -7.03
N ILE A 269 -55.17 10.89 -5.82
CA ILE A 269 -56.01 11.11 -4.64
C ILE A 269 -56.94 12.31 -4.85
N MET A 270 -56.44 13.45 -5.35
CA MET A 270 -57.27 14.63 -5.62
C MET A 270 -58.36 14.36 -6.67
N LEU A 271 -58.02 13.66 -7.75
CA LEU A 271 -58.99 13.27 -8.78
C LEU A 271 -60.07 12.35 -8.22
N THR A 272 -59.70 11.34 -7.42
CA THR A 272 -60.69 10.46 -6.79
C THR A 272 -61.61 11.23 -5.84
N PHE A 273 -61.07 12.18 -5.08
CA PHE A 273 -61.86 13.03 -4.18
C PHE A 273 -62.84 13.93 -4.95
N GLN A 274 -62.41 14.52 -6.06
CA GLN A 274 -63.27 15.36 -6.90
C GLN A 274 -64.37 14.56 -7.61
N ILE A 275 -64.07 13.34 -8.04
CA ILE A 275 -65.06 12.40 -8.60
C ILE A 275 -66.09 12.02 -7.53
N CYS A 276 -65.64 11.71 -6.31
CA CYS A 276 -66.53 11.40 -5.18
C CYS A 276 -67.44 12.58 -4.83
N ILE A 277 -66.92 13.81 -4.77
CA ILE A 277 -67.73 15.03 -4.55
C ILE A 277 -68.76 15.20 -5.66
N HIS A 278 -68.36 15.02 -6.93
CA HIS A 278 -69.27 15.19 -8.05
C HIS A 278 -70.39 14.14 -8.05
N LEU A 279 -70.08 12.88 -7.74
CA LEU A 279 -71.05 11.80 -7.56
C LEU A 279 -72.01 12.09 -6.39
N TYR A 280 -71.48 12.57 -5.27
CA TYR A 280 -72.27 12.93 -4.08
C TYR A 280 -73.25 14.08 -4.36
N LEU A 281 -72.79 15.14 -5.04
CA LEU A 281 -73.66 16.25 -5.47
C LEU A 281 -74.73 15.78 -6.47
N ARG A 282 -74.41 14.86 -7.38
CA ARG A 282 -75.38 14.28 -8.33
C ARG A 282 -76.45 13.46 -7.62
N LEU A 283 -76.08 12.70 -6.58
CA LEU A 283 -77.01 11.94 -5.75
C LEU A 283 -77.95 12.85 -4.94
N ILE A 284 -77.47 14.00 -4.45
CA ILE A 284 -78.30 14.98 -3.76
C ILE A 284 -79.30 15.65 -4.70
N LEU A 285 -78.92 15.94 -5.95
CA LEU A 285 -79.81 16.57 -6.94
C LEU A 285 -80.85 15.62 -7.54
N LEU A 286 -80.71 14.31 -7.33
CA LEU A 286 -81.64 13.27 -7.81
C LEU A 286 -82.67 12.84 -6.75
N ASN A 287 -82.55 13.33 -5.52
CA ASN A 287 -83.52 13.20 -4.43
C ASN A 287 -84.24 14.52 -4.20
#